data_AF-B0FKG0-F1
#
_entry.id   AF-B0FKG0-F1
#
_cell.length_a   1.000
_cell.length_b   1.000
_cell.length_c   1.000
_cell.angle_alpha   90.00
_cell.angle_beta   90.00
_cell.angle_gamma   90.00
#
_symmetry.space_group_name_H-M   'P 1'
#
loop_
_entity.id
_entity.type
_entity.pdbx_description
1 polymer ?
#
loop_
_entity_poly.entity_id
_entity_poly.type
_entity_poly.pdbx_seq_one_letter_code
_entity_poly.pdbx_strand_id
1 'polypeptide(L)' 'HWHGFFQKTTNYADGPSFVTQCPIVPHESFEYDFSVPDQAGTNWYHDH' A
#
# COMPACT_ATOMS: atom_id res chain seq x y z
N HIS A 1 -2.56 4.24 0.18
CA HIS A 1 -1.20 4.05 0.72
C HIS A 1 -1.25 3.67 2.19
N TRP A 2 -0.33 2.80 2.59
CA TRP A 2 -0.20 2.31 3.96
C TRP A 2 1.00 2.99 4.63
N HIS A 3 0.76 4.18 5.19
CA HIS A 3 1.83 5.05 5.66
C HIS A 3 2.57 4.45 6.84
N GLY A 4 3.89 4.32 6.69
CA GLY A 4 4.79 3.79 7.71
C GLY A 4 5.17 2.32 7.51
N PHE A 5 4.58 1.58 6.57
CA PHE A 5 4.97 0.20 6.27
C PHE A 5 6.07 0.13 5.21
N PHE A 6 7.06 -0.75 5.40
CA PHE A 6 8.25 -0.82 4.54
C PHE A 6 7.98 -1.40 3.15
N GLN A 7 6.92 -2.19 2.98
CA GLN A 7 6.55 -2.83 1.70
C GLN A 7 7.72 -3.54 1.01
N LYS A 8 8.59 -4.19 1.81
CA LYS A 8 9.77 -4.88 1.28
C LYS A 8 9.31 -6.07 0.44
N THR A 9 9.74 -6.09 -0.82
CA THR A 9 9.30 -7.06 -1.87
C THR A 9 7.83 -6.93 -2.34
N THR A 10 7.04 -6.07 -1.69
CA THR A 10 5.63 -5.79 -2.01
C THR A 10 5.41 -4.34 -2.43
N ASN A 11 6.39 -3.73 -3.13
CA ASN A 11 6.31 -2.32 -3.52
C ASN A 11 5.05 -1.97 -4.34
N TYR A 12 4.51 -2.92 -5.11
CA TYR A 12 3.25 -2.78 -5.85
C TYR A 12 2.02 -2.53 -4.95
N ALA A 13 2.11 -2.82 -3.64
CA ALA A 13 1.06 -2.62 -2.66
C ALA A 13 1.23 -1.32 -1.85
N ASP A 14 2.21 -0.47 -2.20
CA ASP A 14 2.52 0.71 -1.42
C ASP A 14 1.43 1.80 -1.54
N GLY A 15 0.80 1.97 -2.71
CA GLY A 15 -0.31 2.91 -2.91
C GLY A 15 -0.05 4.18 -3.73
N PRO A 16 1.15 4.78 -3.79
CA PRO A 16 1.37 6.00 -4.56
C PRO A 16 1.04 5.88 -6.05
N SER A 17 0.04 6.67 -6.47
CA SER A 17 -0.43 6.73 -7.86
C SER A 17 0.70 7.13 -8.83
N PHE A 18 0.84 6.37 -9.91
CA PHE A 18 1.83 6.54 -10.98
C PHE A 18 3.31 6.32 -10.56
N VAL A 19 3.56 5.89 -9.33
CA VAL A 19 4.90 5.46 -8.89
C VAL A 19 4.91 3.95 -8.67
N THR A 20 4.00 3.43 -7.86
CA THR A 20 3.95 2.00 -7.53
C THR A 20 2.76 1.28 -8.15
N GLN A 21 1.73 2.01 -8.56
CA GLN A 21 0.54 1.48 -9.25
C GLN A 21 -0.20 2.56 -10.05
N CYS A 22 -1.10 2.13 -10.94
CA CYS A 22 -2.16 3.01 -11.45
C CYS A 22 -3.30 3.12 -10.43
N PRO A 23 -4.09 4.21 -10.44
CA PRO A 23 -5.29 4.33 -9.60
C PRO A 23 -6.30 3.22 -9.90
N ILE A 24 -6.98 2.74 -8.85
CA ILE A 24 -8.08 1.79 -9.00
C ILE A 24 -9.25 2.54 -9.66
N VAL A 25 -9.79 1.99 -10.75
CA VAL A 25 -10.90 2.61 -11.47
C VAL A 25 -12.24 2.38 -10.75
N PRO A 26 -13.25 3.23 -10.99
CA PRO A 26 -14.57 3.06 -10.36
C PRO A 26 -15.17 1.67 -10.61
N HIS A 27 -15.80 1.10 -9.58
CA HIS A 27 -16.43 -0.23 -9.57
C HIS A 27 -15.49 -1.44 -9.67
N GLU A 28 -14.18 -1.23 -9.66
CA GLU A 28 -13.19 -2.28 -9.56
C GLU A 28 -12.62 -2.38 -8.14
N SER A 29 -12.00 -3.50 -7.83
CA SER A 29 -11.33 -3.75 -6.54
C SER A 29 -9.89 -4.16 -6.75
N PHE A 30 -9.05 -3.87 -5.77
CA PHE A 30 -7.66 -4.29 -5.75
C PHE A 30 -7.29 -4.75 -4.35
N GLU A 31 -6.67 -5.92 -4.25
CA GLU A 31 -6.22 -6.49 -2.99
C GLU A 31 -4.78 -6.05 -2.69
N TYR A 32 -4.58 -5.42 -1.55
CA TYR A 32 -3.26 -5.12 -1.02
C TYR A 32 -2.83 -6.23 -0.06
N ASP A 33 -2.09 -7.22 -0.59
CA ASP A 33 -1.57 -8.33 0.21
C ASP A 33 -0.08 -8.13 0.51
N PHE A 34 0.24 -7.87 1.77
CA PHE A 34 1.61 -7.74 2.28
C PHE A 34 1.70 -8.13 3.75
N SER A 35 2.93 -8.45 4.19
CA SER A 35 3.24 -8.80 5.57
C SER A 35 4.05 -7.71 6.27
N VAL A 36 4.00 -7.71 7.61
CA VAL A 36 4.72 -6.73 8.45
C VAL A 36 5.55 -7.48 9.50
N PRO A 37 6.65 -8.16 9.09
CA PRO A 37 7.39 -9.06 9.98
C PRO A 37 8.25 -8.32 11.02
N ASP A 38 8.66 -7.09 10.72
CA ASP A 38 9.70 -6.33 11.40
C ASP A 38 9.26 -4.94 11.88
N GLN A 39 7.96 -4.65 11.89
CA GLN A 39 7.43 -3.37 12.36
C GLN A 39 6.26 -3.55 13.33
N ALA A 40 6.27 -2.76 14.41
CA ALA A 40 5.17 -2.61 15.35
C ALA A 40 5.13 -1.15 15.84
N GLY A 41 3.95 -0.55 15.87
CA GLY A 41 3.79 0.86 16.25
C GLY A 41 2.46 1.43 15.78
N THR A 42 2.30 2.75 15.93
CA THR A 42 1.12 3.46 15.42
C THR A 42 1.38 3.90 13.98
N ASN A 43 0.52 3.44 13.07
CA ASN A 43 0.54 3.79 11.65
C ASN A 43 -0.85 4.29 11.24
N TRP A 44 -1.01 4.63 9.96
CA TRP A 44 -2.29 5.09 9.41
C TRP A 44 -2.33 4.83 7.89
N TYR A 45 -3.51 4.97 7.30
CA TYR A 45 -3.70 4.82 5.86
C TYR A 45 -4.38 6.08 5.29
N HIS A 46 -4.09 6.38 4.03
CA HIS A 46 -4.72 7.48 3.31
C HIS A 46 -4.76 7.23 1.79
N ASP A 47 -5.65 7.95 1.10
CA ASP A 47 -5.61 8.07 -0.36
C ASP A 47 -4.27 8.68 -0.79
N HIS A 48 -3.71 8.22 -1.91
CA HIS A 48 -2.39 8.63 -2.38
C HIS A 48 -2.38 8.83 -3.89
#